data_AF-A0A2E4P6B6-F1
#
_entry.id   AF-A0A2E4P6B6-F1
#
_cell.length_a   1.000
_cell.length_b   1.000
_cell.length_c   1.000
_cell.angle_alpha   90.00
_cell.angle_beta   90.00
_cell.angle_gamma   90.00
#
_symmetry.space_group_name_H-M   'P 1'
#
loop_
_entity.id
_entity.type
_entity.pdbx_description
1 polymer ?
#
loop_
_entity_poly.entity_id
_entity_poly.type
_entity_poly.pdbx_seq_one_letter_code
_entity_poly.pdbx_strand_id
1 'polypeptide(L)'
;MPFLKHSIETNTLRLAEITKHCLRQKKISRINKCFAIAEKHLTEGNTAVKNAISNIFLFSVSTFIEIQHQYKVTQLLPENLLAEYHKQINTSGI
;
A
#
# COMPACT_ATOMS: atom_id res chain seq x y z
N MET A 1 13.30 12.35 17.26
CA MET A 1 12.09 13.18 17.05
C MET A 1 10.87 12.26 16.83
N PRO A 2 10.10 11.94 17.88
CA PRO A 2 9.01 10.94 17.81
C PRO A 2 7.72 11.41 17.10
N PHE A 3 7.45 12.71 17.05
CA PHE A 3 6.18 13.26 16.51
C PHE A 3 6.04 13.12 14.99
N LEU A 4 7.14 13.25 14.25
CA LEU A 4 7.14 13.10 12.78
C LEU A 4 6.85 11.67 12.35
N LYS A 5 7.37 10.68 13.10
CA LYS A 5 7.15 9.26 12.80
C LYS A 5 5.67 8.88 12.95
N HIS A 6 5.05 9.32 14.04
CA HIS A 6 3.62 9.08 14.29
C HIS A 6 2.73 9.67 13.18
N SER A 7 3.00 10.91 12.74
CA SER A 7 2.22 11.55 11.66
C SER A 7 2.33 10.81 10.32
N ILE A 8 3.52 10.33 9.97
CA ILE A 8 3.73 9.53 8.74
C ILE A 8 2.92 8.23 8.79
N GLU A 9 2.96 7.52 9.92
CA GLU A 9 2.22 6.28 10.12
C GLU A 9 0.70 6.51 10.03
N THR A 10 0.17 7.55 10.69
CA THR A 10 -1.26 7.90 10.62
C THR A 10 -1.70 8.25 9.19
N ASN A 11 -0.92 9.06 8.47
CA ASN A 11 -1.23 9.42 7.08
C ASN A 11 -1.21 8.19 6.17
N THR A 12 -0.27 7.28 6.39
CA THR A 12 -0.13 6.04 5.62
C THR A 12 -1.29 5.09 5.90
N LEU A 13 -1.70 4.94 7.17
CA LEU A 13 -2.91 4.19 7.54
C LEU A 13 -4.14 4.75 6.86
N ARG A 14 -4.30 6.08 6.85
CA ARG A 14 -5.45 6.72 6.20
C ARG A 14 -5.47 6.47 4.70
N LEU A 15 -4.31 6.51 4.03
CA LEU A 15 -4.20 6.16 2.62
C LEU A 15 -4.60 4.69 2.37
N ALA A 16 -4.21 3.77 3.25
CA ALA A 16 -4.59 2.37 3.18
C ALA A 16 -6.10 2.18 3.33
N GLU A 17 -6.74 2.84 4.30
CA GLU A 17 -8.20 2.79 4.50
C GLU A 17 -8.97 3.32 3.29
N ILE A 18 -8.54 4.44 2.72
CA ILE A 18 -9.14 5.00 1.50
C ILE A 18 -9.02 4.01 0.34
N THR A 19 -7.86 3.36 0.20
CA THR A 19 -7.61 2.37 -0.84
C THR A 19 -8.51 1.15 -0.66
N LYS A 20 -8.60 0.59 0.55
CA LYS A 20 -9.52 -0.51 0.90
C LYS A 20 -10.97 -0.15 0.63
N HIS A 21 -11.38 1.08 0.92
CA HIS A 21 -12.71 1.56 0.59
C HIS A 21 -12.96 1.63 -0.93
N CYS A 22 -11.98 2.10 -1.69
CA CYS A 22 -12.07 2.14 -3.16
C CYS A 22 -12.10 0.72 -3.77
N LEU A 23 -11.37 -0.23 -3.18
CA LEU A 23 -11.37 -1.65 -3.56
C LEU A 23 -12.75 -2.29 -3.38
N ARG A 24 -13.40 -2.04 -2.23
CA ARG A 24 -14.79 -2.49 -1.99
C ARG A 24 -15.77 -1.95 -3.02
N GLN A 25 -15.58 -0.70 -3.44
CA GLN A 25 -16.45 -0.04 -4.43
C GLN A 25 -16.05 -0.30 -5.89
N LYS A 26 -15.00 -1.10 -6.13
CA LYS A 26 -14.44 -1.38 -7.47
C LYS A 26 -14.15 -0.10 -8.28
N LYS A 27 -13.76 0.99 -7.60
CA LYS A 27 -13.44 2.29 -8.23
C LYS A 27 -12.01 2.29 -8.77
N ILE A 28 -11.79 1.61 -9.90
CA ILE A 28 -10.45 1.36 -10.49
C ILE A 28 -9.62 2.64 -10.68
N SER A 29 -10.22 3.72 -11.20
CA SER A 29 -9.51 4.99 -11.38
C SER A 29 -8.98 5.57 -10.05
N ARG A 30 -9.72 5.43 -8.95
CA ARG A 30 -9.28 5.89 -7.63
C ARG A 30 -8.23 4.96 -7.02
N ILE A 31 -8.36 3.66 -7.24
CA ILE A 31 -7.38 2.66 -6.83
C ILE A 31 -6.02 2.98 -7.47
N ASN A 32 -5.99 3.20 -8.79
CA ASN A 32 -4.78 3.60 -9.51
C ASN A 32 -4.15 4.88 -8.96
N LYS A 33 -4.96 5.90 -8.63
CA LYS A 33 -4.46 7.13 -8.02
C LYS A 33 -3.82 6.87 -6.65
N CYS A 34 -4.44 6.03 -5.82
CA CYS A 34 -3.90 5.70 -4.51
C CYS A 34 -2.57 4.94 -4.64
N PHE A 35 -2.48 3.99 -5.57
CA PHE A 35 -1.24 3.28 -5.85
C PHE A 35 -0.15 4.18 -6.42
N ALA A 36 -0.49 5.11 -7.31
CA ALA A 36 0.49 6.09 -7.81
C ALA A 36 1.03 7.01 -6.69
N ILE A 37 0.17 7.41 -5.74
CA ILE A 37 0.60 8.18 -4.56
C ILE A 37 1.54 7.33 -3.69
N ALA A 38 1.18 6.08 -3.42
CA ALA A 38 2.01 5.17 -2.64
C ALA A 38 3.38 4.91 -3.31
N GLU A 39 3.39 4.69 -4.62
CA GLU A 39 4.60 4.52 -5.44
C GLU A 39 5.52 5.73 -5.30
N LYS A 40 4.97 6.94 -5.48
CA LYS A 40 5.73 8.17 -5.33
C LYS A 40 6.36 8.29 -3.94
N HIS A 41 5.61 7.95 -2.89
CA HIS A 41 6.14 7.95 -1.53
C HIS A 41 7.20 6.87 -1.29
N LEU A 42 7.10 5.73 -1.97
CA LEU A 42 8.08 4.65 -1.89
C LEU A 42 9.39 5.00 -2.65
N THR A 43 9.29 5.69 -3.79
CA THR A 43 10.47 6.08 -4.59
C THR A 43 11.14 7.34 -4.06
N GLU A 44 10.37 8.40 -3.80
CA GLU A 44 10.86 9.75 -3.46
C GLU A 44 10.90 10.03 -1.95
N GLY A 45 10.19 9.23 -1.13
CA GLY A 45 10.12 9.45 0.32
C GLY A 45 11.45 9.19 1.04
N ASN A 46 11.58 9.71 2.26
CA ASN A 46 12.70 9.35 3.14
C ASN A 46 12.52 7.92 3.70
N THR A 47 13.54 7.37 4.36
CA THR A 47 13.53 6.01 4.90
C THR A 47 12.30 5.72 5.80
N ALA A 48 11.84 6.70 6.59
CA ALA A 48 10.67 6.52 7.44
C ALA A 48 9.37 6.41 6.63
N VAL A 49 9.20 7.23 5.60
CA VAL A 49 8.06 7.19 4.68
C VAL A 49 8.07 5.88 3.88
N LYS A 50 9.22 5.49 3.33
CA LYS A 50 9.35 4.23 2.59
C LYS A 50 8.96 3.02 3.46
N ASN A 51 9.50 2.96 4.68
CA ASN A 51 9.16 1.91 5.64
C ASN A 51 7.68 1.92 6.01
N ALA A 52 7.06 3.09 6.16
CA ALA A 52 5.62 3.17 6.43
C ALA A 52 4.81 2.64 5.23
N ILE A 53 5.16 3.00 4.00
CA ILE A 53 4.47 2.50 2.81
C ILE A 53 4.59 0.97 2.71
N SER A 54 5.79 0.39 2.81
CA SER A 54 5.94 -1.07 2.75
C SER A 54 5.25 -1.76 3.94
N ASN A 55 5.52 -1.35 5.18
CA ASN A 55 5.07 -2.12 6.35
C ASN A 55 3.62 -1.86 6.76
N ILE A 56 3.07 -0.67 6.46
CA ILE A 56 1.71 -0.30 6.87
C ILE A 56 0.78 -0.35 5.69
N PHE A 57 1.04 0.43 4.64
CA PHE A 57 0.13 0.54 3.50
C PHE A 57 0.06 -0.77 2.73
N LEU A 58 1.20 -1.26 2.29
CA LEU A 58 1.27 -2.44 1.43
C LEU A 58 0.77 -3.66 2.19
N PHE A 59 1.26 -3.91 3.41
CA PHE A 59 0.76 -4.98 4.26
C PHE A 59 -0.78 -4.93 4.42
N SER A 60 -1.33 -3.77 4.79
CA SER A 60 -2.78 -3.61 4.99
C SER A 60 -3.59 -3.87 3.72
N VAL A 61 -3.09 -3.42 2.57
CA VAL A 61 -3.77 -3.59 1.27
C VAL A 61 -3.64 -5.02 0.77
N SER A 62 -2.47 -5.64 0.89
CA SER A 62 -2.20 -7.02 0.53
C SER A 62 -3.12 -7.98 1.27
N THR A 63 -3.17 -7.89 2.60
CA THR A 63 -4.07 -8.71 3.42
C THR A 63 -5.53 -8.49 3.04
N PHE A 64 -5.92 -7.26 2.72
CA PHE A 64 -7.29 -6.98 2.28
C PHE A 64 -7.61 -7.61 0.91
N ILE A 65 -6.67 -7.56 -0.04
CA ILE A 65 -6.80 -8.18 -1.36
C ILE A 65 -6.94 -9.70 -1.23
N GLU A 66 -6.14 -10.32 -0.38
CA GLU A 66 -6.18 -11.76 -0.10
C GLU A 66 -7.52 -12.18 0.52
N ILE A 67 -7.95 -11.51 1.58
CA ILE A 67 -9.24 -11.80 2.27
C ILE A 67 -10.43 -11.62 1.31
N GLN A 68 -10.38 -10.61 0.43
CA GLN A 68 -11.45 -10.35 -0.54
C GLN A 68 -11.30 -11.14 -1.84
N HIS A 69 -10.25 -11.97 -1.99
CA HIS A 69 -9.88 -12.69 -3.20
C HIS A 69 -9.81 -11.81 -4.46
N GLN A 70 -9.34 -10.56 -4.31
CA GLN A 70 -9.30 -9.56 -5.38
C GLN A 70 -7.94 -9.51 -6.10
N TYR A 71 -7.31 -10.65 -6.36
CA TYR A 71 -5.94 -10.73 -6.91
C TYR A 71 -5.74 -9.96 -8.23
N LYS A 72 -6.80 -9.74 -9.03
CA LYS A 72 -6.72 -8.92 -10.25
C LYS A 72 -6.29 -7.47 -9.99
N VAL A 73 -6.46 -6.97 -8.77
CA VAL A 73 -6.04 -5.62 -8.36
C VAL A 73 -4.52 -5.50 -8.33
N THR A 74 -3.78 -6.59 -8.09
CA THR A 74 -2.31 -6.54 -8.04
C THR A 74 -1.71 -6.16 -9.40
N GLN A 75 -2.43 -6.42 -10.50
CA GLN A 75 -2.05 -6.00 -11.86
C GLN A 75 -2.08 -4.47 -12.05
N LEU A 76 -2.74 -3.75 -11.14
CA LEU A 76 -2.81 -2.29 -11.13
C LEU A 76 -1.68 -1.67 -10.30
N LEU A 77 -0.89 -2.48 -9.59
CA LEU A 77 0.23 -1.98 -8.81
C LEU A 77 1.35 -1.52 -9.75
N PRO A 78 1.89 -0.32 -9.53
CA PRO A 78 3.07 0.15 -10.25
C PRO A 78 4.33 -0.64 -9.83
N GLU A 79 5.39 -0.55 -10.64
CA GLU A 79 6.52 -1.49 -10.63
C GLU A 79 7.19 -1.67 -9.26
N ASN A 80 7.49 -0.58 -8.54
CA ASN A 80 8.20 -0.69 -7.25
C ASN A 80 7.27 -1.25 -6.16
N LEU A 81 6.02 -0.78 -6.13
CA LEU A 81 4.99 -1.30 -5.23
C LEU A 81 4.71 -2.78 -5.47
N LEU A 82 4.69 -3.22 -6.73
CA LEU A 82 4.50 -4.61 -7.11
C LEU A 82 5.69 -5.47 -6.70
N ALA A 83 6.91 -4.97 -6.83
CA ALA A 83 8.11 -5.67 -6.36
C ALA A 83 8.08 -5.88 -4.84
N GLU A 84 7.74 -4.84 -4.07
CA GLU A 84 7.56 -4.96 -2.62
C GLU A 84 6.39 -5.88 -2.26
N TYR A 85 5.32 -5.89 -3.06
CA TYR A 85 4.16 -6.76 -2.85
C TYR A 85 4.59 -8.22 -2.98
N HIS A 86 5.31 -8.55 -4.05
CA HIS A 86 5.88 -9.88 -4.27
C HIS A 86 6.84 -10.29 -3.16
N LYS A 87 7.69 -9.37 -2.67
CA LYS A 87 8.56 -9.67 -1.52
C LYS A 87 7.74 -10.02 -0.27
N GLN A 88 6.67 -9.27 0.01
CA GLN A 88 5.82 -9.54 1.18
C GLN A 88 5.12 -10.90 1.07
N ILE A 89 4.44 -11.19 -0.03
CA ILE A 89 3.72 -12.46 -0.18
C ILE A 89 4.66 -13.67 -0.22
N ASN A 90 5.87 -13.53 -0.81
CA ASN A 90 6.85 -14.61 -0.86
C ASN A 90 7.57 -14.83 0.48
N THR A 91 7.69 -13.78 1.31
CA THR A 91 8.28 -13.88 2.65
C THR A 91 7.26 -14.36 3.68
N SER A 92 6.00 -13.99 3.53
CA SER A 92 4.89 -14.40 4.40
C SER A 92 4.38 -15.82 4.11
N GLY A 93 5.21 -16.67 3.48
CA GLY A 93 4.88 -18.06 3.14
C GLY A 93 4.22 -18.78 4.32
N ILE A 94 2.91 -18.97 4.21
CA ILE A 94 2.18 -20.05 4.87
C ILE A 94 2.44 -21.32 4.05
#